data_AF-A0AAJ1J8Q1-F1
#
_entry.id   AF-A0AAJ1J8Q1-F1
#
_cell.length_a   1.000
_cell.length_b   1.000
_cell.length_c   1.000
_cell.angle_alpha   90.00
_cell.angle_beta   90.00
_cell.angle_gamma   90.00
#
_symmetry.space_group_name_H-M   'P 1'
#
loop_
_entity.id
_entity.type
_entity.pdbx_description
1 polymer ?
#
loop_
_entity_poly.entity_id
_entity_poly.type
_entity_poly.pdbx_seq_one_letter_code
_entity_poly.pdbx_strand_id
1 'polypeptide(L)'
;VGMSPQRSLHKDFNYDNPRYHLSHMESSEGFRDFGAQTPYTVFESYGRFQKDAAAKPFLKYRHEALDNQKKTGSGNSNCIKLMPGKIFEIKSHPHAPLNARWQIVGISHHGRCPQALGHDGGDGTTLSNQFSFIDGLADWRPPFHYKPLADGDETAIVVGPEGEEIFVNKDGAIKVHFHWNRYDKADDGASCWVRVAQGWNGHGFGFMAIPRIGQEVIISYLNGDIDRPIVTGSVYNGLNRPPLDLPAQKTRTTFKTKTHKGKGFNELRFEDAKGSEEVYIHGQKDFTAHIENDAYWHIKHDQKSRIDNNRYHDIRADDHHQVAGSRKITTEGDVSHRIAGSQHIQTGDATVIDSGQEIHLKSGGKMVLEAASEITLKVGGSFLKVTPGGILSSPINVGQGSGGSGRGVNLQLPEGVEPLPEVEMVFPAHPYCPELAQQDVSPVIKPAKE
;
A
#
# COMPACT_ATOMS: atom_id res chain seq x y z
N VAL A 1 -13.81 -54.41 0.11
CA VAL A 1 -14.38 -53.08 0.48
C VAL A 1 -13.28 -52.33 1.20
N GLY A 2 -12.81 -51.22 0.64
CA GLY A 2 -11.82 -50.35 1.27
C GLY A 2 -12.49 -49.31 2.16
N MET A 3 -11.78 -48.79 3.17
CA MET A 3 -12.23 -47.61 3.91
C MET A 3 -11.90 -46.36 3.08
N SER A 4 -12.90 -45.59 2.71
CA SER A 4 -12.76 -44.26 2.12
C SER A 4 -13.29 -43.19 3.09
N PRO A 5 -12.78 -41.95 3.02
CA PRO A 5 -13.32 -40.85 3.82
C PRO A 5 -14.78 -40.59 3.48
N GLN A 6 -15.62 -40.39 4.50
CA GLN A 6 -17.05 -40.12 4.29
C GLN A 6 -17.31 -38.65 3.92
N ARG A 7 -16.30 -37.78 4.08
CA ARG A 7 -16.43 -36.33 3.86
C ARG A 7 -15.12 -35.72 3.39
N SER A 8 -15.23 -34.72 2.52
CA SER A 8 -14.11 -33.87 2.06
C SER A 8 -14.48 -32.41 2.28
N LEU A 9 -13.65 -31.66 3.00
CA LEU A 9 -13.84 -30.24 3.31
C LEU A 9 -12.65 -29.43 2.79
N HIS A 10 -12.90 -28.46 1.91
CA HIS A 10 -11.83 -27.67 1.31
C HIS A 10 -12.08 -26.19 1.56
N LYS A 11 -11.00 -25.44 1.82
CA LYS A 11 -11.03 -23.99 2.05
C LYS A 11 -10.04 -23.26 1.17
N ASP A 12 -10.38 -22.05 0.77
CA ASP A 12 -9.48 -21.14 0.10
C ASP A 12 -9.74 -19.71 0.56
N PHE A 13 -8.92 -18.77 0.11
CA PHE A 13 -9.04 -17.35 0.42
C PHE A 13 -9.15 -16.53 -0.87
N ASN A 14 -10.16 -15.68 -0.93
CA ASN A 14 -10.34 -14.69 -1.99
C ASN A 14 -10.15 -13.30 -1.40
N TYR A 15 -9.11 -12.61 -1.84
CA TYR A 15 -8.78 -11.28 -1.34
C TYR A 15 -9.74 -10.18 -1.82
N ASP A 16 -10.46 -10.39 -2.92
CA ASP A 16 -11.51 -9.47 -3.37
C ASP A 16 -12.72 -9.50 -2.44
N ASN A 17 -12.91 -10.61 -1.71
CA ASN A 17 -13.99 -10.77 -0.74
C ASN A 17 -13.47 -11.47 0.54
N PRO A 18 -12.66 -10.78 1.35
CA PRO A 18 -11.88 -11.40 2.43
C PRO A 18 -12.73 -11.89 3.60
N ARG A 19 -13.96 -11.36 3.75
CA ARG A 19 -14.93 -11.80 4.77
C ARG A 19 -15.70 -13.06 4.35
N TYR A 20 -15.73 -13.37 3.05
CA TYR A 20 -16.45 -14.54 2.58
C TYR A 20 -15.73 -15.82 2.98
N HIS A 21 -16.42 -16.66 3.76
CA HIS A 21 -15.92 -17.97 4.17
C HIS A 21 -15.99 -18.95 3.00
N LEU A 22 -14.99 -18.88 2.12
CA LEU A 22 -14.88 -19.71 0.93
C LEU A 22 -14.49 -21.16 1.31
N SER A 23 -15.51 -21.92 1.74
CA SER A 23 -15.42 -23.28 2.25
C SER A 23 -16.50 -24.14 1.62
N HIS A 24 -16.12 -25.30 1.08
CA HIS A 24 -17.05 -26.25 0.47
C HIS A 24 -16.88 -27.63 1.09
N MET A 25 -17.96 -28.42 1.06
CA MET A 25 -18.00 -29.76 1.65
C MET A 25 -18.72 -30.71 0.71
N GLU A 26 -18.13 -31.88 0.48
CA GLU A 26 -18.73 -33.01 -0.21
C GLU A 26 -18.79 -34.21 0.75
N SER A 27 -19.84 -35.03 0.68
CA SER A 27 -19.99 -36.23 1.52
C SER A 27 -20.48 -37.40 0.69
N SER A 28 -20.11 -38.62 1.07
CA SER A 28 -20.50 -39.82 0.34
C SER A 28 -22.02 -40.02 0.34
N GLU A 29 -22.56 -40.57 -0.75
CA GLU A 29 -23.97 -40.92 -0.83
C GLU A 29 -24.42 -41.84 0.32
N GLY A 30 -25.51 -41.47 0.98
CA GLY A 30 -26.08 -42.22 2.10
C GLY A 30 -25.49 -41.92 3.47
N PHE A 31 -24.42 -41.12 3.58
CA PHE A 31 -23.94 -40.63 4.86
C PHE A 31 -24.93 -39.60 5.42
N ARG A 32 -25.56 -39.93 6.56
CA ARG A 32 -26.40 -39.02 7.34
C ARG A 32 -25.72 -38.78 8.68
N ASP A 33 -25.58 -37.50 9.04
CA ASP A 33 -24.92 -37.06 10.27
C ASP A 33 -25.85 -37.37 11.46
N PHE A 34 -25.75 -38.57 12.02
CA PHE A 34 -26.59 -39.02 13.15
C PHE A 34 -25.98 -38.67 14.52
N GLY A 35 -25.15 -37.63 14.62
CA GLY A 35 -24.69 -37.02 15.88
C GLY A 35 -23.78 -37.87 16.78
N ALA A 36 -23.62 -39.17 16.53
CA ALA A 36 -22.87 -40.10 17.37
C ALA A 36 -21.52 -40.55 16.78
N GLN A 37 -21.27 -40.31 15.48
CA GLN A 37 -20.02 -40.70 14.81
C GLN A 37 -19.43 -39.51 14.06
N THR A 38 -18.20 -39.14 14.39
CA THR A 38 -17.44 -38.14 13.62
C THR A 38 -17.04 -38.76 12.28
N PRO A 39 -17.46 -38.23 11.11
CA PRO A 39 -17.04 -38.76 9.83
C PRO A 39 -15.52 -38.66 9.69
N TYR A 40 -14.89 -39.71 9.17
CA TYR A 40 -13.51 -39.63 8.69
C TYR A 40 -13.48 -38.63 7.53
N THR A 41 -12.94 -37.45 7.83
CA THR A 41 -12.99 -36.27 6.97
C THR A 41 -11.59 -35.93 6.49
N VAL A 42 -11.46 -35.70 5.18
CA VAL A 42 -10.25 -35.11 4.60
C VAL A 42 -10.42 -33.59 4.54
N PHE A 43 -9.44 -32.85 5.03
CA PHE A 43 -9.40 -31.39 4.98
C PHE A 43 -8.23 -30.91 4.12
N GLU A 44 -8.48 -29.94 3.23
CA GLU A 44 -7.44 -29.35 2.39
C GLU A 44 -7.55 -27.81 2.34
N SER A 45 -6.40 -27.15 2.50
CA SER A 45 -6.19 -25.74 2.24
C SER A 45 -4.78 -25.56 1.65
N TYR A 46 -4.58 -24.90 0.51
CA TYR A 46 -5.55 -24.14 -0.28
C TYR A 46 -6.33 -25.01 -1.27
N GLY A 47 -7.66 -24.84 -1.32
CA GLY A 47 -8.59 -25.62 -2.15
C GLY A 47 -8.51 -25.33 -3.66
N ARG A 48 -7.77 -24.30 -4.08
CA ARG A 48 -7.53 -23.85 -5.46
C ARG A 48 -8.78 -23.36 -6.20
N PHE A 49 -9.69 -22.70 -5.50
CA PHE A 49 -10.86 -22.04 -6.08
C PHE A 49 -11.00 -20.62 -5.53
N GLN A 50 -11.52 -19.71 -6.36
CA GLN A 50 -11.75 -18.32 -5.98
C GLN A 50 -13.25 -17.96 -5.90
N LYS A 51 -14.12 -18.88 -6.36
CA LYS A 51 -15.58 -18.74 -6.43
C LYS A 51 -16.25 -20.10 -6.22
N ASP A 52 -17.47 -20.11 -5.68
CA ASP A 52 -18.21 -21.35 -5.35
C ASP A 52 -18.49 -22.24 -6.54
N ALA A 53 -18.78 -21.64 -7.70
CA ALA A 53 -19.10 -22.37 -8.92
C ALA A 53 -17.94 -23.28 -9.36
N ALA A 54 -16.69 -22.87 -9.14
CA ALA A 54 -15.51 -23.68 -9.44
C ALA A 54 -15.21 -24.70 -8.33
N ALA A 55 -15.53 -24.35 -7.07
CA ALA A 55 -15.26 -25.20 -5.92
C ALA A 55 -16.08 -26.51 -5.96
N LYS A 56 -17.39 -26.43 -6.23
CA LYS A 56 -18.30 -27.58 -6.25
C LYS A 56 -17.79 -28.77 -7.09
N PRO A 57 -17.48 -28.60 -8.39
CA PRO A 57 -16.97 -29.72 -9.20
C PRO A 57 -15.59 -30.19 -8.73
N PHE A 58 -14.71 -29.29 -8.25
CA PHE A 58 -13.39 -29.69 -7.75
C PHE A 58 -13.47 -30.62 -6.54
N LEU A 59 -14.31 -30.28 -5.57
CA LEU A 59 -14.51 -31.13 -4.39
C LEU A 59 -15.19 -32.43 -4.76
N LYS A 60 -16.24 -32.38 -5.60
CA LYS A 60 -16.93 -33.57 -6.08
C LYS A 60 -15.94 -34.55 -6.72
N TYR A 61 -15.13 -34.10 -7.67
CA TYR A 61 -14.16 -34.97 -8.36
C TYR A 61 -13.05 -35.48 -7.44
N ARG A 62 -12.59 -34.68 -6.47
CA ARG A 62 -11.62 -35.13 -5.47
C ARG A 62 -12.21 -36.18 -4.54
N HIS A 63 -13.47 -36.00 -4.12
CA HIS A 63 -14.17 -36.96 -3.26
C HIS A 63 -14.43 -38.28 -4.01
N GLU A 64 -14.94 -38.22 -5.25
CA GLU A 64 -15.10 -39.40 -6.12
C GLU A 64 -13.78 -40.15 -6.34
N ALA A 65 -12.66 -39.42 -6.49
CA ALA A 65 -11.33 -40.04 -6.63
C ALA A 65 -10.90 -40.84 -5.38
N LEU A 66 -11.27 -40.38 -4.18
CA LEU A 66 -11.03 -41.09 -2.92
C LEU A 66 -11.92 -42.34 -2.80
N ASP A 67 -13.11 -42.30 -3.40
CA ASP A 67 -14.08 -43.41 -3.39
C ASP A 67 -13.76 -44.51 -4.42
N ASN A 68 -12.84 -44.28 -5.36
CA ASN A 68 -12.42 -45.29 -6.36
C ASN A 68 -12.07 -46.67 -5.76
N GLN A 69 -11.51 -46.70 -4.55
CA GLN A 69 -11.05 -47.91 -3.89
C GLN A 69 -12.06 -48.50 -2.90
N LYS A 70 -13.23 -47.88 -2.75
CA LYS A 70 -14.28 -48.30 -1.82
C LYS A 70 -14.81 -49.69 -2.16
N LYS A 71 -15.10 -49.94 -3.45
CA LYS A 71 -15.64 -51.22 -3.95
C LYS A 71 -14.93 -51.63 -5.24
N THR A 72 -13.86 -52.39 -5.08
CA THR A 72 -13.02 -52.91 -6.17
C THR A 72 -13.09 -54.44 -6.21
N GLY A 73 -12.82 -55.00 -7.38
CA GLY A 73 -12.64 -56.42 -7.60
C GLY A 73 -11.52 -56.69 -8.60
N SER A 74 -11.05 -57.93 -8.63
CA SER A 74 -10.11 -58.41 -9.65
C SER A 74 -10.52 -59.78 -10.15
N GLY A 75 -10.12 -60.13 -11.36
CA GLY A 75 -10.47 -61.40 -11.98
C GLY A 75 -9.53 -61.77 -13.13
N ASN A 76 -9.65 -63.01 -13.57
CA ASN A 76 -8.96 -63.53 -14.73
C ASN A 76 -9.98 -63.96 -15.80
N SER A 77 -9.70 -63.72 -17.07
CA SER A 77 -10.55 -64.14 -18.18
C SER A 77 -9.71 -64.46 -19.42
N ASN A 78 -10.31 -65.14 -20.40
CA ASN A 78 -9.80 -65.26 -21.76
C ASN A 78 -10.56 -64.34 -22.75
N CYS A 79 -11.47 -63.49 -22.25
CA CYS A 79 -12.29 -62.62 -23.07
C CYS A 79 -11.47 -61.44 -23.61
N ILE A 80 -11.24 -61.42 -24.92
CA ILE A 80 -10.49 -60.36 -25.62
C ILE A 80 -11.25 -59.01 -25.67
N LYS A 81 -12.56 -59.00 -25.41
CA LYS A 81 -13.39 -57.79 -25.48
C LYS A 81 -13.27 -56.90 -24.24
N LEU A 82 -12.66 -57.39 -23.16
CA LEU A 82 -12.45 -56.65 -21.93
C LEU A 82 -11.35 -55.60 -22.16
N MET A 83 -11.64 -54.34 -21.82
CA MET A 83 -10.74 -53.19 -21.97
C MET A 83 -11.07 -52.15 -20.88
N PRO A 84 -10.13 -51.30 -20.44
CA PRO A 84 -10.43 -50.22 -19.50
C PRO A 84 -11.56 -49.32 -20.03
N GLY A 85 -12.48 -48.90 -19.15
CA GLY A 85 -13.66 -48.12 -19.50
C GLY A 85 -14.86 -48.96 -20.00
N LYS A 86 -14.71 -50.25 -20.29
CA LYS A 86 -15.84 -51.13 -20.62
C LYS A 86 -16.60 -51.55 -19.37
N ILE A 87 -17.92 -51.52 -19.46
CA ILE A 87 -18.82 -52.10 -18.47
C ILE A 87 -19.17 -53.52 -18.90
N PHE A 88 -19.04 -54.48 -17.98
CA PHE A 88 -19.45 -55.86 -18.17
C PHE A 88 -20.39 -56.29 -17.03
N GLU A 89 -21.09 -57.40 -17.23
CA GLU A 89 -22.01 -57.96 -16.25
C GLU A 89 -21.51 -59.34 -15.82
N ILE A 90 -21.41 -59.56 -14.52
CA ILE A 90 -21.15 -60.90 -13.97
C ILE A 90 -22.49 -61.61 -13.80
N LYS A 91 -22.58 -62.87 -14.24
CA LYS A 91 -23.77 -63.73 -14.09
C LYS A 91 -23.37 -65.05 -13.43
N SER A 92 -24.31 -65.66 -12.69
CA SER A 92 -24.15 -66.95 -12.01
C SER A 92 -22.98 -67.04 -11.02
N HIS A 93 -22.54 -65.92 -10.43
CA HIS A 93 -21.55 -65.92 -9.36
C HIS A 93 -22.18 -66.45 -8.06
N PRO A 94 -21.51 -67.37 -7.32
CA PRO A 94 -22.06 -67.96 -6.08
C PRO A 94 -22.45 -66.95 -5.01
N HIS A 95 -21.71 -65.85 -4.92
CA HIS A 95 -22.05 -64.71 -4.09
C HIS A 95 -22.99 -63.76 -4.85
N ALA A 96 -24.28 -63.77 -4.49
CA ALA A 96 -25.35 -63.07 -5.19
C ALA A 96 -25.06 -61.57 -5.47
N PRO A 97 -24.53 -60.77 -4.53
CA PRO A 97 -24.20 -59.35 -4.76
C PRO A 97 -23.16 -59.08 -5.85
N LEU A 98 -22.38 -60.08 -6.29
CA LEU A 98 -21.42 -59.90 -7.38
C LEU A 98 -22.06 -60.01 -8.77
N ASN A 99 -23.29 -60.50 -8.87
CA ASN A 99 -24.05 -60.57 -10.12
C ASN A 99 -24.63 -59.19 -10.48
N ALA A 100 -23.74 -58.27 -10.85
CA ALA A 100 -24.05 -56.88 -11.13
C ALA A 100 -23.23 -56.37 -12.32
N ARG A 101 -23.44 -55.10 -12.67
CA ARG A 101 -22.62 -54.39 -13.66
C ARG A 101 -21.34 -53.89 -12.99
N TRP A 102 -20.23 -54.04 -13.70
CA TRP A 102 -18.90 -53.67 -13.25
C TRP A 102 -18.15 -52.96 -14.36
N GLN A 103 -17.37 -51.95 -14.02
CA GLN A 103 -16.54 -51.20 -14.96
C GLN A 103 -15.08 -51.62 -14.81
N ILE A 104 -14.42 -51.94 -15.92
CA ILE A 104 -12.98 -52.27 -15.93
C ILE A 104 -12.17 -50.98 -15.80
N VAL A 105 -11.26 -50.94 -14.84
CA VAL A 105 -10.34 -49.80 -14.62
C VAL A 105 -8.89 -50.11 -14.99
N GLY A 106 -8.54 -51.40 -15.06
CA GLY A 106 -7.21 -51.85 -15.46
C GLY A 106 -7.26 -53.28 -15.98
N ILE A 107 -6.44 -53.60 -16.98
CA ILE A 107 -6.32 -54.93 -17.55
C ILE A 107 -4.91 -55.16 -18.09
N SER A 108 -4.39 -56.37 -17.88
CA SER A 108 -3.15 -56.86 -18.47
C SER A 108 -3.48 -58.10 -19.31
N HIS A 109 -3.10 -58.08 -20.58
CA HIS A 109 -3.31 -59.19 -21.51
C HIS A 109 -2.01 -60.00 -21.66
N HIS A 110 -2.13 -61.32 -21.63
CA HIS A 110 -1.03 -62.25 -21.87
C HIS A 110 -1.41 -63.22 -22.99
N GLY A 111 -0.64 -63.23 -24.07
CA GLY A 111 -0.85 -64.11 -25.20
C GLY A 111 0.29 -65.12 -25.33
N ARG A 112 -0.05 -66.39 -25.58
CA ARG A 112 0.91 -67.45 -25.89
C ARG A 112 0.53 -68.08 -27.23
N CYS A 113 1.48 -68.14 -28.16
CA CYS A 113 1.31 -68.75 -29.48
C CYS A 113 2.37 -69.84 -29.71
N PRO A 114 2.15 -71.08 -29.20
CA PRO A 114 3.12 -72.16 -29.32
C PRO A 114 3.41 -72.57 -30.77
N GLN A 115 2.44 -72.42 -31.68
CA GLN A 115 2.54 -72.79 -33.10
C GLN A 115 3.58 -71.97 -33.87
N ALA A 116 3.90 -70.76 -33.40
CA ALA A 116 4.90 -69.90 -34.05
C ALA A 116 6.33 -70.49 -33.98
N LEU A 117 6.56 -71.51 -33.15
CA LEU A 117 7.85 -72.19 -32.97
C LEU A 117 8.00 -73.49 -33.78
N GLY A 118 7.04 -73.83 -34.65
CA GLY A 118 7.16 -74.94 -35.60
C GLY A 118 7.04 -76.36 -35.02
N HIS A 119 6.43 -76.51 -33.85
CA HIS A 119 6.13 -77.83 -33.26
C HIS A 119 4.67 -78.23 -33.51
N ASP A 120 4.45 -79.36 -34.18
CA ASP A 120 3.13 -79.95 -34.51
C ASP A 120 2.47 -80.72 -33.35
N GLY A 121 2.78 -80.36 -32.10
CA GLY A 121 2.31 -81.10 -30.92
C GLY A 121 2.04 -80.23 -29.70
N GLY A 122 0.76 -79.95 -29.47
CA GLY A 122 0.19 -79.75 -28.12
C GLY A 122 0.19 -78.32 -27.56
N ASP A 123 -0.81 -77.53 -27.96
CA ASP A 123 -1.53 -76.46 -27.23
C ASP A 123 -1.90 -75.32 -28.21
N GLY A 124 -3.19 -74.96 -28.27
CA GLY A 124 -3.70 -73.87 -29.11
C GLY A 124 -3.12 -72.49 -28.75
N THR A 125 -3.24 -71.50 -29.65
CA THR A 125 -3.00 -70.09 -29.30
C THR A 125 -3.93 -69.69 -28.15
N THR A 126 -3.37 -69.22 -27.04
CA THR A 126 -4.15 -68.80 -25.87
C THR A 126 -3.97 -67.31 -25.60
N LEU A 127 -5.05 -66.68 -25.16
CA LEU A 127 -5.05 -65.33 -24.60
C LEU A 127 -5.69 -65.42 -23.22
N SER A 128 -4.97 -64.99 -22.21
CA SER A 128 -5.50 -64.74 -20.88
C SER A 128 -5.36 -63.26 -20.55
N ASN A 129 -6.14 -62.80 -19.58
CA ASN A 129 -6.03 -61.48 -19.03
C ASN A 129 -6.33 -61.50 -17.54
N GLN A 130 -5.69 -60.59 -16.84
CA GLN A 130 -5.97 -60.24 -15.46
C GLN A 130 -6.50 -58.80 -15.45
N PHE A 131 -7.65 -58.58 -14.84
CA PHE A 131 -8.31 -57.28 -14.83
C PHE A 131 -8.76 -56.89 -13.44
N SER A 132 -8.86 -55.57 -13.22
CA SER A 132 -9.43 -54.94 -12.04
C SER A 132 -10.64 -54.11 -12.43
N PHE A 133 -11.66 -54.13 -11.59
CA PHE A 133 -12.93 -53.48 -11.87
C PHE A 133 -13.51 -52.80 -10.63
N ILE A 134 -14.40 -51.84 -10.87
CA ILE A 134 -15.18 -51.11 -9.86
C ILE A 134 -16.68 -51.26 -10.17
N ASP A 135 -17.54 -50.78 -9.28
CA ASP A 135 -18.99 -50.73 -9.51
C ASP A 135 -19.31 -50.04 -10.85
N GLY A 136 -20.15 -50.67 -11.68
CA GLY A 136 -20.46 -50.17 -13.03
C GLY A 136 -21.29 -48.88 -13.06
N LEU A 137 -21.80 -48.43 -11.92
CA LEU A 137 -22.48 -47.14 -11.77
C LEU A 137 -21.62 -46.06 -11.10
N ALA A 138 -20.42 -46.40 -10.62
CA ALA A 138 -19.53 -45.43 -9.98
C ALA A 138 -18.77 -44.61 -11.02
N ASP A 139 -18.72 -43.29 -10.82
CA ASP A 139 -17.87 -42.40 -11.60
C ASP A 139 -16.39 -42.58 -11.19
N TRP A 140 -15.59 -43.23 -12.03
CA TRP A 140 -14.15 -43.32 -11.80
C TRP A 140 -13.46 -41.98 -12.09
N ARG A 141 -12.67 -41.49 -11.14
CA ARG A 141 -11.80 -40.32 -11.32
C ARG A 141 -10.34 -40.73 -11.24
N PRO A 142 -9.42 -40.17 -12.02
CA PRO A 142 -8.00 -40.44 -11.81
C PRO A 142 -7.57 -40.00 -10.40
N PRO A 143 -6.60 -40.70 -9.77
CA PRO A 143 -5.98 -40.23 -8.54
C PRO A 143 -5.47 -38.79 -8.69
N PHE A 144 -5.50 -38.01 -7.62
CA PHE A 144 -5.01 -36.65 -7.65
C PHE A 144 -3.51 -36.63 -7.91
N HIS A 145 -3.10 -35.93 -8.98
CA HIS A 145 -1.69 -35.67 -9.27
C HIS A 145 -1.32 -34.27 -8.80
N TYR A 146 -0.32 -34.17 -7.94
CA TYR A 146 0.22 -32.88 -7.54
C TYR A 146 0.80 -32.17 -8.74
N LYS A 147 0.49 -30.87 -8.86
CA LYS A 147 1.07 -30.04 -9.91
C LYS A 147 2.52 -29.68 -9.59
N PRO A 148 3.31 -29.23 -10.58
CA PRO A 148 4.60 -28.61 -10.32
C PRO A 148 4.44 -27.45 -9.34
N LEU A 149 5.37 -27.39 -8.39
CA LEU A 149 5.51 -26.28 -7.46
C LEU A 149 6.73 -25.46 -7.86
N ALA A 150 6.75 -24.20 -7.47
CA ALA A 150 7.96 -23.39 -7.53
C ALA A 150 8.95 -23.89 -6.46
N ASP A 151 10.19 -24.15 -6.88
CA ASP A 151 11.27 -24.53 -5.96
C ASP A 151 11.79 -23.33 -5.14
N GLY A 152 11.54 -22.10 -5.61
CA GLY A 152 11.95 -20.87 -4.95
C GLY A 152 11.40 -19.63 -5.65
N ASP A 153 11.81 -18.48 -5.13
CA ASP A 153 11.48 -17.17 -5.70
C ASP A 153 12.30 -16.90 -6.97
N GLU A 154 11.77 -16.09 -7.87
CA GLU A 154 12.47 -15.61 -9.06
C GLU A 154 12.32 -14.09 -9.24
N THR A 155 13.04 -13.50 -10.19
CA THR A 155 12.83 -12.09 -10.54
C THR A 155 12.06 -11.94 -11.85
N ALA A 156 11.38 -10.81 -11.99
CA ALA A 156 10.66 -10.45 -13.21
C ALA A 156 10.76 -8.93 -13.45
N ILE A 157 10.52 -8.51 -14.69
CA ILE A 157 10.53 -7.09 -15.06
C ILE A 157 9.10 -6.56 -15.10
N VAL A 158 8.85 -5.41 -14.48
CA VAL A 158 7.53 -4.76 -14.55
C VAL A 158 7.26 -4.25 -15.95
N VAL A 159 6.07 -4.52 -16.48
CA VAL A 159 5.67 -4.17 -17.86
C VAL A 159 4.30 -3.48 -17.89
N GLY A 160 4.02 -2.83 -19.01
CA GLY A 160 2.75 -2.13 -19.25
C GLY A 160 2.69 -1.59 -20.69
N PRO A 161 1.66 -0.78 -21.00
CA PRO A 161 1.48 -0.23 -22.34
C PRO A 161 2.64 0.68 -22.76
N GLU A 162 2.85 0.80 -24.07
CA GLU A 162 3.87 1.69 -24.62
C GLU A 162 3.62 3.15 -24.24
N GLY A 163 4.69 3.88 -23.88
CA GLY A 163 4.61 5.29 -23.48
C GLY A 163 4.18 5.54 -22.03
N GLU A 164 3.78 4.50 -21.30
CA GLU A 164 3.50 4.61 -19.87
C GLU A 164 4.73 4.37 -18.99
N GLU A 165 4.77 5.02 -17.83
CA GLU A 165 5.80 4.79 -16.81
C GLU A 165 5.26 3.95 -15.64
N ILE A 166 3.95 4.01 -15.40
CA ILE A 166 3.28 3.34 -14.28
C ILE A 166 2.01 2.69 -14.83
N PHE A 167 1.87 1.39 -14.64
CA PHE A 167 0.68 0.64 -15.03
C PHE A 167 0.23 -0.26 -13.89
N VAL A 168 -0.88 0.13 -13.26
CA VAL A 168 -1.34 -0.43 -11.98
C VAL A 168 -2.87 -0.50 -11.98
N ASN A 169 -3.43 -1.52 -11.34
CA ASN A 169 -4.88 -1.62 -11.16
C ASN A 169 -5.35 -0.92 -9.86
N LYS A 170 -6.66 -0.98 -9.60
CA LYS A 170 -7.29 -0.39 -8.39
C LYS A 170 -6.74 -0.89 -7.05
N ASP A 171 -6.10 -2.08 -7.04
CA ASP A 171 -5.62 -2.74 -5.83
C ASP A 171 -4.10 -2.57 -5.64
N GLY A 172 -3.44 -1.76 -6.48
CA GLY A 172 -1.98 -1.59 -6.45
C GLY A 172 -1.21 -2.76 -7.11
N ALA A 173 -1.89 -3.65 -7.82
CA ALA A 173 -1.25 -4.76 -8.53
C ALA A 173 -0.68 -4.30 -9.88
N ILE A 174 0.42 -4.92 -10.29
CA ILE A 174 1.17 -4.60 -11.52
C ILE A 174 1.17 -5.79 -12.49
N LYS A 175 1.68 -5.59 -13.69
CA LYS A 175 2.01 -6.67 -14.62
C LYS A 175 3.52 -6.85 -14.74
N VAL A 176 3.93 -8.09 -14.99
CA VAL A 176 5.34 -8.47 -15.05
C VAL A 176 5.60 -9.36 -16.26
N HIS A 177 6.82 -9.32 -16.77
CA HIS A 177 7.32 -10.27 -17.77
C HIS A 177 8.41 -11.13 -17.12
N PHE A 178 8.16 -12.43 -17.10
CA PHE A 178 9.08 -13.42 -16.53
C PHE A 178 10.21 -13.73 -17.51
N HIS A 179 11.42 -13.93 -17.00
CA HIS A 179 12.60 -14.18 -17.85
C HIS A 179 12.50 -15.47 -18.68
N TRP A 180 11.75 -16.46 -18.20
CA TRP A 180 11.50 -17.71 -18.91
C TRP A 180 10.37 -17.61 -19.95
N ASN A 181 9.61 -16.51 -19.98
CA ASN A 181 8.53 -16.33 -20.95
C ASN A 181 9.11 -16.03 -22.34
N ARG A 182 9.07 -17.05 -23.21
CA ARG A 182 9.58 -16.99 -24.59
C ARG A 182 8.51 -16.70 -25.64
N TYR A 183 7.24 -16.69 -25.25
CA TYR A 183 6.11 -16.70 -26.19
C TYR A 183 5.42 -15.35 -26.26
N ASP A 184 5.28 -14.67 -25.12
CA ASP A 184 4.61 -13.39 -25.05
C ASP A 184 5.61 -12.23 -25.13
N LYS A 185 5.14 -11.11 -25.68
CA LYS A 185 5.87 -9.85 -25.66
C LYS A 185 5.92 -9.30 -24.24
N ALA A 186 6.95 -8.50 -23.96
CA ALA A 186 7.09 -7.78 -22.69
C ALA A 186 6.21 -6.51 -22.69
N ASP A 187 4.89 -6.69 -22.80
CA ASP A 187 3.88 -5.62 -22.81
C ASP A 187 2.79 -5.86 -21.75
N ASP A 188 1.70 -5.09 -21.78
CA ASP A 188 0.58 -5.22 -20.86
C ASP A 188 -0.22 -6.53 -21.04
N GLY A 189 0.08 -7.37 -22.03
CA GLY A 189 -0.45 -8.72 -22.20
C GLY A 189 0.35 -9.81 -21.48
N ALA A 190 1.56 -9.52 -21.00
CA ALA A 190 2.54 -10.52 -20.57
C ALA A 190 2.12 -11.39 -19.36
N SER A 191 1.26 -10.88 -18.49
CA SER A 191 0.83 -11.58 -17.27
C SER A 191 -0.58 -11.21 -16.81
N CYS A 192 -1.07 -11.98 -15.84
CA CYS A 192 -2.14 -11.55 -14.96
C CYS A 192 -1.70 -10.37 -14.07
N TRP A 193 -2.65 -9.79 -13.33
CA TRP A 193 -2.33 -8.82 -12.28
C TRP A 193 -1.66 -9.51 -11.09
N VAL A 194 -0.48 -9.04 -10.72
CA VAL A 194 0.32 -9.57 -9.61
C VAL A 194 0.31 -8.55 -8.48
N ARG A 195 -0.19 -8.96 -7.31
CA ARG A 195 -0.25 -8.08 -6.12
C ARG A 195 1.16 -7.80 -5.60
N VAL A 196 1.35 -6.61 -5.05
CA VAL A 196 2.63 -6.16 -4.48
C VAL A 196 2.53 -6.10 -2.97
N ALA A 197 3.38 -6.87 -2.29
CA ALA A 197 3.52 -6.80 -0.84
C ALA A 197 4.04 -5.40 -0.45
N GLN A 198 3.35 -4.76 0.49
CA GLN A 198 3.73 -3.47 1.06
C GLN A 198 4.28 -3.68 2.47
N GLY A 199 5.22 -2.83 2.90
CA GLY A 199 5.83 -2.95 4.23
C GLY A 199 4.86 -2.73 5.40
N TRP A 200 3.76 -2.00 5.16
CA TRP A 200 2.68 -1.80 6.13
C TRP A 200 1.38 -1.45 5.39
N ASN A 201 0.23 -1.91 5.87
CA ASN A 201 -1.07 -1.64 5.26
C ASN A 201 -2.22 -1.63 6.28
N GLY A 202 -3.34 -1.02 5.90
CA GLY A 202 -4.58 -0.96 6.67
C GLY A 202 -5.76 -0.42 5.86
N HIS A 203 -6.91 -0.25 6.49
CA HIS A 203 -8.11 0.29 5.84
C HIS A 203 -7.98 1.81 5.63
N GLY A 204 -7.41 2.21 4.49
CA GLY A 204 -7.20 3.62 4.14
C GLY A 204 -5.89 4.22 4.63
N PHE A 205 -4.97 3.43 5.17
CA PHE A 205 -3.66 3.91 5.64
C PHE A 205 -2.55 2.88 5.36
N GLY A 206 -1.29 3.29 5.47
CA GLY A 206 -0.11 2.43 5.32
C GLY A 206 0.88 2.93 4.28
N PHE A 207 1.77 2.03 3.84
CA PHE A 207 2.74 2.30 2.79
C PHE A 207 2.20 1.91 1.41
N MET A 208 2.50 2.73 0.42
CA MET A 208 2.20 2.46 -0.97
C MET A 208 3.34 2.96 -1.86
N ALA A 209 4.18 2.03 -2.29
CA ALA A 209 5.19 2.27 -3.32
C ALA A 209 4.93 1.31 -4.49
N ILE A 210 4.52 1.85 -5.62
CA ILE A 210 4.16 1.07 -6.80
C ILE A 210 5.41 0.91 -7.68
N PRO A 211 5.87 -0.33 -7.94
CA PRO A 211 6.92 -0.58 -8.90
C PRO A 211 6.55 -0.05 -10.29
N ARG A 212 7.48 0.67 -10.93
CA ARG A 212 7.31 1.27 -12.25
C ARG A 212 7.75 0.34 -13.36
N ILE A 213 7.25 0.56 -14.57
CA ILE A 213 7.63 -0.20 -15.77
C ILE A 213 9.15 -0.15 -15.93
N GLY A 214 9.76 -1.32 -16.20
CA GLY A 214 11.20 -1.51 -16.33
C GLY A 214 11.95 -1.78 -15.02
N GLN A 215 11.29 -1.72 -13.86
CA GLN A 215 11.90 -2.11 -12.59
C GLN A 215 11.91 -3.63 -12.41
N GLU A 216 12.90 -4.13 -11.67
CA GLU A 216 13.03 -5.56 -11.36
C GLU A 216 12.43 -5.85 -9.98
N VAL A 217 11.54 -6.85 -9.95
CA VAL A 217 10.80 -7.26 -8.75
C VAL A 217 11.06 -8.73 -8.45
N ILE A 218 10.98 -9.08 -7.17
CA ILE A 218 11.05 -10.47 -6.70
C ILE A 218 9.63 -11.04 -6.68
N ILE A 219 9.43 -12.18 -7.33
CA ILE A 219 8.18 -12.93 -7.36
C ILE A 219 8.30 -14.14 -6.46
N SER A 220 7.40 -14.22 -5.48
CA SER A 220 7.15 -15.42 -4.68
C SER A 220 5.82 -16.06 -5.09
N TYR A 221 5.61 -17.29 -4.66
CA TYR A 221 4.43 -18.07 -5.00
C TYR A 221 3.70 -18.53 -3.75
N LEU A 222 2.43 -18.17 -3.62
CA LEU A 222 1.64 -18.54 -2.44
C LEU A 222 1.50 -20.08 -2.37
N ASN A 223 2.03 -20.69 -1.30
CA ASN A 223 2.09 -22.15 -1.15
C ASN A 223 2.85 -22.88 -2.28
N GLY A 224 3.85 -22.22 -2.88
CA GLY A 224 4.62 -22.76 -4.01
C GLY A 224 3.80 -22.88 -5.30
N ASP A 225 2.59 -22.33 -5.33
CA ASP A 225 1.67 -22.43 -6.46
C ASP A 225 2.09 -21.44 -7.57
N ILE A 226 2.64 -21.95 -8.68
CA ILE A 226 3.09 -21.14 -9.83
C ILE A 226 1.98 -20.27 -10.47
N ASP A 227 0.70 -20.60 -10.23
CA ASP A 227 -0.46 -19.84 -10.73
C ASP A 227 -0.86 -18.71 -9.77
N ARG A 228 -0.17 -18.57 -8.63
CA ARG A 228 -0.44 -17.56 -7.58
C ARG A 228 0.82 -16.74 -7.26
N PRO A 229 1.36 -16.00 -8.24
CA PRO A 229 2.48 -15.11 -8.01
C PRO A 229 2.10 -13.94 -7.11
N ILE A 230 3.06 -13.45 -6.33
CA ILE A 230 2.98 -12.23 -5.54
C ILE A 230 4.35 -11.56 -5.54
N VAL A 231 4.40 -10.24 -5.74
CA VAL A 231 5.64 -9.48 -5.61
C VAL A 231 5.95 -9.31 -4.13
N THR A 232 7.14 -9.70 -3.69
CA THR A 232 7.58 -9.61 -2.28
C THR A 232 8.67 -8.59 -2.05
N GLY A 233 9.29 -8.07 -3.11
CA GLY A 233 10.31 -7.04 -3.01
C GLY A 233 10.74 -6.50 -4.37
N SER A 234 11.70 -5.58 -4.34
CA SER A 234 12.31 -5.00 -5.53
C SER A 234 13.82 -4.93 -5.34
N VAL A 235 14.55 -5.05 -6.43
CA VAL A 235 16.02 -5.06 -6.41
C VAL A 235 16.57 -4.06 -7.42
N TYR A 236 17.71 -3.46 -7.06
CA TYR A 236 18.51 -2.68 -8.01
C TYR A 236 19.32 -3.61 -8.89
N ASN A 237 19.59 -3.18 -10.12
CA ASN A 237 20.37 -3.94 -11.10
C ASN A 237 21.28 -3.01 -11.92
N GLY A 238 21.88 -3.55 -12.99
CA GLY A 238 22.82 -2.79 -13.83
C GLY A 238 22.23 -1.54 -14.49
N LEU A 239 20.93 -1.57 -14.81
CA LEU A 239 20.18 -0.48 -15.43
C LEU A 239 19.53 0.42 -14.38
N ASN A 240 18.87 -0.18 -13.39
CA ASN A 240 18.25 0.50 -12.26
C ASN A 240 19.22 0.52 -11.09
N ARG A 241 20.14 1.48 -11.06
CA ARG A 241 21.14 1.63 -9.99
C ARG A 241 20.52 2.21 -8.72
N PRO A 242 21.10 1.93 -7.53
CA PRO A 242 20.70 2.59 -6.29
C PRO A 242 20.78 4.13 -6.39
N PRO A 243 19.94 4.87 -5.65
CA PRO A 243 19.95 6.34 -5.64
C PRO A 243 21.16 6.96 -4.93
N LEU A 244 22.03 6.12 -4.35
CA LEU A 244 23.22 6.50 -3.61
C LEU A 244 24.47 6.08 -4.38
N ASP A 245 25.53 6.88 -4.26
CA ASP A 245 26.86 6.55 -4.79
C ASP A 245 27.54 5.54 -3.86
N LEU A 246 27.29 4.25 -4.07
CA LEU A 246 27.81 3.16 -3.25
C LEU A 246 29.12 2.60 -3.84
N PRO A 247 30.13 2.30 -3.00
CA PRO A 247 30.10 2.25 -1.53
C PRO A 247 30.46 3.56 -0.81
N ALA A 248 30.71 4.67 -1.52
CA ALA A 248 31.16 5.93 -0.92
C ALA A 248 30.14 6.49 0.09
N GLN A 249 28.84 6.35 -0.18
CA GLN A 249 27.72 6.86 0.61
C GLN A 249 27.04 5.77 1.47
N LYS A 250 27.80 4.78 1.93
CA LYS A 250 27.28 3.62 2.70
C LYS A 250 26.63 3.98 4.05
N THR A 251 26.87 5.17 4.58
CA THR A 251 26.27 5.69 5.83
C THR A 251 24.99 6.46 5.60
N ARG A 252 24.50 6.54 4.36
CA ARG A 252 23.25 7.23 4.02
C ARG A 252 22.09 6.27 3.90
N THR A 253 20.95 6.71 4.43
CA THR A 253 19.64 6.10 4.19
C THR A 253 18.76 7.12 3.47
N THR A 254 18.06 6.74 2.40
CA THR A 254 17.24 7.69 1.62
C THR A 254 15.94 7.10 1.13
N PHE A 255 14.89 7.92 1.16
CA PHE A 255 13.63 7.72 0.47
C PHE A 255 13.54 8.76 -0.65
N LYS A 256 13.91 8.33 -1.86
CA LYS A 256 14.00 9.19 -3.04
C LYS A 256 12.97 8.79 -4.09
N THR A 257 12.14 9.74 -4.48
CA THR A 257 11.10 9.56 -5.51
C THR A 257 11.56 10.11 -6.86
N LYS A 258 10.76 9.96 -7.91
CA LYS A 258 11.03 10.52 -9.24
C LYS A 258 9.76 11.17 -9.79
N THR A 259 9.87 12.39 -10.30
CA THR A 259 8.78 13.07 -11.02
C THR A 259 8.27 12.18 -12.15
N HIS A 260 6.97 11.87 -12.15
CA HIS A 260 6.35 11.07 -13.20
C HIS A 260 6.38 11.81 -14.54
N LYS A 261 6.79 11.12 -15.62
CA LYS A 261 6.91 11.69 -16.98
C LYS A 261 7.67 13.03 -17.02
N GLY A 262 8.66 13.21 -16.15
CA GLY A 262 9.39 14.47 -16.01
C GLY A 262 10.77 14.32 -15.36
N LYS A 263 11.41 15.47 -15.11
CA LYS A 263 12.68 15.56 -14.39
C LYS A 263 12.42 16.01 -12.95
N GLY A 264 13.28 15.58 -12.01
CA GLY A 264 13.20 15.97 -10.60
C GLY A 264 12.83 14.84 -9.64
N PHE A 265 12.86 15.15 -8.35
CA PHE A 265 12.65 14.19 -7.26
C PHE A 265 12.25 14.88 -5.96
N ASN A 266 11.49 14.18 -5.12
CA ASN A 266 11.41 14.49 -3.69
C ASN A 266 12.32 13.52 -2.92
N GLU A 267 12.94 13.97 -1.85
CA GLU A 267 13.87 13.15 -1.05
C GLU A 267 13.76 13.44 0.44
N LEU A 268 13.73 12.37 1.23
CA LEU A 268 14.04 12.37 2.66
C LEU A 268 15.28 11.51 2.86
N ARG A 269 16.36 12.12 3.35
CA ARG A 269 17.67 11.45 3.52
C ARG A 269 18.23 11.67 4.91
N PHE A 270 18.85 10.62 5.44
CA PHE A 270 19.58 10.60 6.69
C PHE A 270 21.04 10.26 6.40
N GLU A 271 21.97 11.06 6.92
CA GLU A 271 23.41 10.79 6.95
C GLU A 271 23.82 10.46 8.39
N ASP A 272 24.42 9.30 8.59
CA ASP A 272 24.85 8.81 9.91
C ASP A 272 26.39 8.84 10.07
N ALA A 273 27.12 9.47 9.15
CA ALA A 273 28.55 9.68 9.31
C ALA A 273 28.85 10.57 10.53
N LYS A 274 29.64 10.04 11.46
CA LYS A 274 30.00 10.71 12.71
C LYS A 274 30.60 12.11 12.48
N GLY A 275 30.00 13.14 13.08
CA GLY A 275 30.42 14.54 12.97
C GLY A 275 29.99 15.21 11.67
N SER A 276 29.15 14.56 10.87
CA SER A 276 28.55 15.08 9.64
C SER A 276 27.11 14.58 9.49
N GLU A 277 26.45 14.27 10.62
CA GLU A 277 25.08 13.78 10.65
C GLU A 277 24.13 14.84 10.07
N GLU A 278 23.20 14.40 9.21
CA GLU A 278 22.29 15.30 8.51
C GLU A 278 20.93 14.63 8.29
N VAL A 279 19.85 15.40 8.49
CA VAL A 279 18.54 15.11 7.91
C VAL A 279 18.29 16.10 6.79
N TYR A 280 18.13 15.59 5.57
CA TYR A 280 17.88 16.37 4.38
C TYR A 280 16.47 16.11 3.86
N ILE A 281 15.71 17.19 3.67
CA ILE A 281 14.36 17.17 3.10
C ILE A 281 14.38 18.04 1.84
N HIS A 282 13.98 17.45 0.71
CA HIS A 282 13.84 18.13 -0.57
C HIS A 282 12.43 17.98 -1.13
N GLY A 283 11.74 19.10 -1.29
CA GLY A 283 10.50 19.18 -2.08
C GLY A 283 10.82 19.68 -3.49
N GLN A 284 10.37 18.96 -4.52
CA GLN A 284 10.57 19.36 -5.92
C GLN A 284 9.74 20.60 -6.31
N LYS A 285 8.64 20.84 -5.59
CA LYS A 285 7.70 21.93 -5.83
C LYS A 285 7.22 22.53 -4.50
N ASP A 286 6.08 22.08 -4.01
CA ASP A 286 5.44 22.62 -2.79
C ASP A 286 5.77 21.73 -1.58
N PHE A 287 6.00 22.34 -0.42
CA PHE A 287 6.10 21.65 0.87
C PHE A 287 5.02 22.20 1.81
N THR A 288 4.08 21.34 2.18
CA THR A 288 2.96 21.68 3.07
C THR A 288 3.06 20.86 4.34
N ALA A 289 3.03 21.52 5.49
CA ALA A 289 2.92 20.89 6.80
C ALA A 289 1.64 21.40 7.49
N HIS A 290 0.71 20.48 7.77
CA HIS A 290 -0.51 20.75 8.52
C HIS A 290 -0.42 20.08 9.88
N ILE A 291 -0.50 20.87 10.96
CA ILE A 291 -0.26 20.41 12.34
C ILE A 291 -1.47 20.82 13.17
N GLU A 292 -2.20 19.82 13.67
CA GLU A 292 -3.50 20.00 14.35
C GLU A 292 -3.38 20.57 15.78
N ASN A 293 -2.20 20.49 16.39
CA ASN A 293 -2.00 20.92 17.78
C ASN A 293 -0.73 21.77 17.91
N ASP A 294 0.38 21.18 18.37
CA ASP A 294 1.58 21.93 18.71
C ASP A 294 2.75 21.58 17.78
N ALA A 295 3.52 22.59 17.39
CA ALA A 295 4.80 22.44 16.70
C ALA A 295 5.93 22.98 17.57
N TYR A 296 6.96 22.18 17.84
CA TYR A 296 8.08 22.56 18.69
C TYR A 296 9.41 22.44 17.94
N TRP A 297 10.21 23.50 18.02
CA TRP A 297 11.53 23.57 17.40
C TRP A 297 12.57 23.97 18.43
N HIS A 298 13.57 23.12 18.67
CA HIS A 298 14.71 23.42 19.54
C HIS A 298 16.01 23.26 18.77
N ILE A 299 16.61 24.40 18.40
CA ILE A 299 17.84 24.47 17.63
C ILE A 299 18.95 24.95 18.58
N LYS A 300 19.93 24.09 18.83
CA LYS A 300 21.00 24.36 19.82
C LYS A 300 22.11 25.28 19.32
N HIS A 301 22.20 25.46 18.00
CA HIS A 301 23.18 26.33 17.37
C HIS A 301 22.45 27.37 16.51
N ASP A 302 22.62 27.36 15.20
CA ASP A 302 22.08 28.40 14.33
C ASP A 302 20.87 27.92 13.52
N GLN A 303 19.92 28.84 13.30
CA GLN A 303 18.87 28.70 12.29
C GLN A 303 19.12 29.70 11.16
N LYS A 304 19.13 29.22 9.91
CA LYS A 304 19.19 30.07 8.71
C LYS A 304 17.94 29.83 7.87
N SER A 305 17.32 30.90 7.39
CA SER A 305 16.14 30.86 6.52
C SER A 305 16.28 31.89 5.41
N ARG A 306 15.98 31.48 4.18
CA ARG A 306 15.99 32.33 2.99
C ARG A 306 14.70 32.08 2.22
N ILE A 307 13.95 33.15 1.98
CA ILE A 307 12.74 33.16 1.16
C ILE A 307 13.02 34.13 0.02
N ASP A 308 13.08 33.61 -1.21
CA ASP A 308 13.42 34.43 -2.39
C ASP A 308 12.24 35.28 -2.89
N ASN A 309 11.03 34.99 -2.42
CA ASN A 309 9.83 35.76 -2.73
C ASN A 309 9.16 36.23 -1.42
N ASN A 310 7.86 36.00 -1.24
CA ASN A 310 7.11 36.55 -0.11
C ASN A 310 7.03 35.58 1.09
N ARG A 311 7.04 36.14 2.29
CA ARG A 311 6.69 35.46 3.54
C ARG A 311 5.44 36.10 4.13
N TYR A 312 4.42 35.29 4.39
CA TYR A 312 3.22 35.68 5.13
C TYR A 312 3.17 34.98 6.48
N HIS A 313 2.70 35.68 7.52
CA HIS A 313 2.64 35.15 8.87
C HIS A 313 1.41 35.74 9.58
N ASP A 314 0.46 34.87 9.92
CA ASP A 314 -0.78 35.23 10.62
C ASP A 314 -0.81 34.51 11.97
N ILE A 315 -0.64 35.27 13.06
CA ILE A 315 -0.77 34.79 14.44
C ILE A 315 -2.05 35.38 15.00
N ARG A 316 -3.00 34.51 15.36
CA ARG A 316 -4.34 34.91 15.82
C ARG A 316 -4.42 35.32 17.28
N ALA A 317 -3.43 34.90 18.07
CA ALA A 317 -3.33 35.23 19.49
C ALA A 317 -2.01 35.99 19.73
N ASP A 318 -1.19 35.53 20.66
CA ASP A 318 -0.01 36.25 21.11
C ASP A 318 1.27 35.81 20.37
N ASP A 319 2.09 36.79 19.97
CA ASP A 319 3.46 36.57 19.49
C ASP A 319 4.46 37.10 20.54
N HIS A 320 5.19 36.19 21.17
CA HIS A 320 6.22 36.51 22.15
C HIS A 320 7.61 36.31 21.54
N HIS A 321 8.35 37.41 21.38
CA HIS A 321 9.68 37.38 20.78
C HIS A 321 10.74 37.97 21.70
N GLN A 322 11.67 37.12 22.15
CA GLN A 322 12.81 37.52 22.99
C GLN A 322 14.12 37.25 22.26
N VAL A 323 14.97 38.26 22.20
CA VAL A 323 16.34 38.17 21.67
C VAL A 323 17.29 38.65 22.75
N ALA A 324 18.15 37.76 23.25
CA ALA A 324 19.12 38.11 24.29
C ALA A 324 20.27 38.97 23.76
N GLY A 325 20.65 38.78 22.49
CA GLY A 325 21.65 39.57 21.79
C GLY A 325 21.06 40.75 21.03
N SER A 326 21.68 41.09 19.89
CA SER A 326 21.20 42.16 19.01
C SER A 326 20.16 41.66 18.02
N ARG A 327 19.12 42.47 17.75
CA ARG A 327 18.23 42.30 16.59
C ARG A 327 18.57 43.38 15.55
N LYS A 328 18.83 42.96 14.31
CA LYS A 328 19.07 43.86 13.17
C LYS A 328 18.00 43.61 12.12
N ILE A 329 17.37 44.67 11.64
CA ILE A 329 16.31 44.62 10.61
C ILE A 329 16.65 45.67 9.58
N THR A 330 16.64 45.28 8.31
CA THR A 330 16.74 46.19 7.17
C THR A 330 15.57 45.92 6.26
N THR A 331 14.82 46.97 5.94
CA THR A 331 13.74 46.93 4.96
C THR A 331 14.06 47.96 3.89
N GLU A 332 14.17 47.51 2.64
CA GLU A 332 14.44 48.41 1.51
C GLU A 332 13.18 49.16 1.04
N GLY A 333 12.02 48.52 1.21
CA GLY A 333 10.71 49.12 0.96
C GLY A 333 10.08 49.72 2.22
N ASP A 334 8.75 49.86 2.18
CA ASP A 334 7.98 50.47 3.25
C ASP A 334 7.75 49.51 4.43
N VAL A 335 7.64 50.10 5.63
CA VAL A 335 7.20 49.40 6.84
C VAL A 335 5.94 50.09 7.36
N SER A 336 4.86 49.32 7.50
CA SER A 336 3.58 49.77 8.06
C SER A 336 3.30 49.05 9.37
N HIS A 337 3.18 49.79 10.47
CA HIS A 337 2.82 49.27 11.79
C HIS A 337 1.52 49.88 12.28
N ARG A 338 0.46 49.06 12.39
CA ARG A 338 -0.80 49.44 13.03
C ARG A 338 -0.93 48.73 14.36
N ILE A 339 -1.00 49.49 15.43
CA ILE A 339 -1.24 48.99 16.80
C ILE A 339 -2.57 49.57 17.25
N ALA A 340 -3.56 48.69 17.47
CA ALA A 340 -4.88 49.12 17.95
C ALA A 340 -4.88 49.46 19.45
N GLY A 341 -4.02 48.80 20.23
CA GLY A 341 -3.79 49.06 21.64
C GLY A 341 -2.67 50.09 21.89
N SER A 342 -1.89 49.88 22.93
CA SER A 342 -0.75 50.73 23.28
C SER A 342 0.55 50.23 22.65
N GLN A 343 1.47 51.17 22.38
CA GLN A 343 2.85 50.88 22.06
C GLN A 343 3.74 51.42 23.18
N HIS A 344 4.56 50.54 23.77
CA HIS A 344 5.54 50.91 24.77
C HIS A 344 6.94 50.69 24.20
N ILE A 345 7.79 51.71 24.24
CA ILE A 345 9.17 51.65 23.78
C ILE A 345 10.05 52.22 24.89
N GLN A 346 10.99 51.40 25.37
CA GLN A 346 12.00 51.82 26.32
C GLN A 346 13.38 51.47 25.76
N THR A 347 14.27 52.46 25.76
CA THR A 347 15.65 52.31 25.30
C THR A 347 16.58 52.74 26.42
N GLY A 348 17.64 51.98 26.67
CA GLY A 348 18.58 52.26 27.77
C GLY A 348 19.60 53.36 27.50
N ASP A 349 19.84 53.68 26.23
CA ASP A 349 20.81 54.70 25.79
C ASP A 349 20.13 55.75 24.91
N ALA A 350 20.10 55.57 23.59
CA ALA A 350 19.52 56.53 22.66
C ALA A 350 18.42 55.92 21.78
N THR A 351 17.29 56.63 21.66
CA THR A 351 16.33 56.42 20.58
C THR A 351 16.57 57.47 19.51
N VAL A 352 16.98 57.03 18.31
CA VAL A 352 17.24 57.92 17.17
C VAL A 352 16.15 57.72 16.13
N ILE A 353 15.48 58.81 15.74
CA ILE A 353 14.51 58.84 14.64
C ILE A 353 15.02 59.89 13.64
N ASP A 354 15.48 59.42 12.49
CA ASP A 354 15.95 60.27 11.40
C ASP A 354 15.05 60.06 10.17
N SER A 355 14.67 61.16 9.53
CA SER A 355 13.77 61.16 8.37
C SER A 355 14.24 62.21 7.37
N GLY A 356 14.42 61.81 6.12
CA GLY A 356 14.86 62.70 5.06
C GLY A 356 13.83 63.74 4.62
N GLN A 357 12.58 63.67 5.09
CA GLN A 357 11.50 64.58 4.69
C GLN A 357 10.68 65.09 5.88
N GLU A 358 10.05 64.19 6.64
CA GLU A 358 9.10 64.59 7.68
C GLU A 358 9.05 63.58 8.83
N ILE A 359 8.94 64.10 10.06
CA ILE A 359 8.47 63.37 11.24
C ILE A 359 7.19 64.07 11.71
N HIS A 360 6.04 63.40 11.65
CA HIS A 360 4.75 63.94 12.07
C HIS A 360 4.29 63.31 13.38
N LEU A 361 4.32 64.09 14.46
CA LEU A 361 3.80 63.68 15.78
C LEU A 361 2.45 64.37 16.03
N LYS A 362 1.37 63.60 16.03
CA LYS A 362 0.01 64.11 16.31
C LYS A 362 -0.61 63.32 17.46
N SER A 363 -1.13 64.05 18.45
CA SER A 363 -1.95 63.49 19.54
C SER A 363 -3.34 64.13 19.50
N GLY A 364 -4.39 63.31 19.59
CA GLY A 364 -5.76 63.81 19.76
C GLY A 364 -6.05 64.32 21.18
N GLY A 365 -5.17 64.03 22.13
CA GLY A 365 -5.26 64.46 23.52
C GLY A 365 -4.05 65.29 23.93
N LYS A 366 -3.18 64.70 24.75
CA LYS A 366 -1.98 65.35 25.30
C LYS A 366 -0.71 64.86 24.61
N MET A 367 0.27 65.75 24.47
CA MET A 367 1.68 65.41 24.22
C MET A 367 2.51 65.91 25.40
N VAL A 368 3.38 65.05 25.94
CA VAL A 368 4.30 65.38 27.04
C VAL A 368 5.71 65.02 26.61
N LEU A 369 6.61 66.00 26.68
CA LEU A 369 8.04 65.82 26.53
C LEU A 369 8.67 66.20 27.86
N GLU A 370 9.40 65.28 28.47
CA GLU A 370 10.06 65.47 29.76
C GLU A 370 11.51 65.02 29.64
N ALA A 371 12.42 65.84 30.16
CA ALA A 371 13.84 65.54 30.21
C ALA A 371 14.42 66.11 31.50
N ALA A 372 15.37 65.38 32.10
CA ALA A 372 16.02 65.81 33.34
C ALA A 372 16.95 67.01 33.14
N SER A 373 17.61 67.09 31.99
CA SER A 373 18.64 68.10 31.68
C SER A 373 18.13 69.20 30.76
N GLU A 374 17.66 68.83 29.57
CA GLU A 374 17.20 69.79 28.57
C GLU A 374 16.23 69.20 27.54
N ILE A 375 15.36 70.05 27.02
CA ILE A 375 14.59 69.82 25.79
C ILE A 375 14.97 70.91 24.80
N THR A 376 15.46 70.53 23.62
CA THR A 376 15.90 71.49 22.59
C THR A 376 15.12 71.26 21.29
N LEU A 377 14.45 72.30 20.80
CA LEU A 377 13.85 72.37 19.47
C LEU A 377 14.68 73.33 18.62
N LYS A 378 15.24 72.87 17.51
CA LYS A 378 16.15 73.67 16.68
C LYS A 378 15.84 73.52 15.20
N VAL A 379 15.85 74.62 14.46
CA VAL A 379 15.70 74.67 13.00
C VAL A 379 16.74 75.64 12.44
N GLY A 380 17.71 75.13 11.68
CA GLY A 380 18.85 75.94 11.20
C GLY A 380 19.58 76.65 12.36
N GLY A 381 19.65 77.98 12.30
CA GLY A 381 20.22 78.82 13.36
C GLY A 381 19.27 79.16 14.52
N SER A 382 17.97 78.91 14.38
CA SER A 382 16.93 79.26 15.37
C SER A 382 16.69 78.12 16.36
N PHE A 383 16.43 78.44 17.63
CA PHE A 383 16.19 77.42 18.66
C PHE A 383 15.26 77.89 19.80
N LEU A 384 14.66 76.90 20.45
CA LEU A 384 14.02 76.97 21.75
C LEU A 384 14.62 75.87 22.64
N LYS A 385 15.19 76.25 23.78
CA LYS A 385 15.81 75.33 24.73
C LYS A 385 15.18 75.50 26.10
N VAL A 386 14.63 74.42 26.64
CA VAL A 386 14.05 74.35 27.98
C VAL A 386 15.03 73.64 28.89
N THR A 387 15.34 74.24 30.03
CA THR A 387 16.21 73.68 31.09
C THR A 387 15.56 73.86 32.45
N PRO A 388 16.03 73.20 33.53
CA PRO A 388 15.56 73.47 34.88
C PRO A 388 15.69 74.93 35.33
N GLY A 389 16.62 75.69 34.73
CA GLY A 389 16.85 77.11 35.04
C GLY A 389 16.00 78.10 34.24
N GLY A 390 15.18 77.63 33.29
CA GLY A 390 14.31 78.49 32.47
C GLY A 390 14.32 78.14 30.97
N ILE A 391 13.67 79.01 30.19
CA ILE A 391 13.52 78.89 28.72
C ILE A 391 14.47 79.88 28.04
N LEU A 392 15.33 79.36 27.17
CA LEU A 392 16.29 80.11 26.35
C LEU A 392 15.86 80.03 24.88
N SER A 393 15.99 81.13 24.12
CA SER A 393 15.61 81.17 22.70
C SER A 393 16.51 82.11 21.90
N SER A 394 16.62 81.85 20.59
CA SER A 394 17.00 82.88 19.60
C SER A 394 15.90 83.96 19.51
N PRO A 395 16.14 85.14 18.89
CA PRO A 395 15.09 86.16 18.72
C PRO A 395 13.80 85.57 18.15
N ILE A 396 12.67 85.76 18.87
CA ILE A 396 11.36 85.25 18.48
C ILE A 396 10.62 86.34 17.70
N ASN A 397 10.28 86.05 16.44
CA ASN A 397 9.37 86.89 15.66
C ASN A 397 7.92 86.58 16.04
N VAL A 398 7.22 87.54 16.66
CA VAL A 398 5.80 87.41 17.01
C VAL A 398 4.97 88.17 15.96
N GLY A 399 4.32 87.46 15.05
CA GLY A 399 3.52 88.02 13.95
C GLY A 399 2.42 87.07 13.45
N GLN A 400 1.56 87.52 12.52
CA GLN A 400 0.47 86.69 11.96
C GLN A 400 0.99 85.72 10.90
N GLY A 401 1.07 84.43 11.25
CA GLY A 401 1.40 83.34 10.33
C GLY A 401 0.46 82.15 10.51
N SER A 402 0.38 81.27 9.50
CA SER A 402 -0.34 80.00 9.57
C SER A 402 0.60 78.87 10.02
N GLY A 403 0.07 77.90 10.77
CA GLY A 403 0.83 76.70 11.13
C GLY A 403 1.08 75.78 9.92
N GLY A 404 2.20 75.07 9.92
CA GLY A 404 2.47 74.02 8.94
C GLY A 404 1.53 72.83 9.11
N SER A 405 1.24 72.12 8.01
CA SER A 405 0.46 70.87 8.02
C SER A 405 1.36 69.66 7.83
N GLY A 406 1.20 68.64 8.66
CA GLY A 406 1.86 67.35 8.44
C GLY A 406 1.10 66.45 7.46
N ARG A 407 1.76 65.43 6.92
CA ARG A 407 1.16 64.42 6.05
C ARG A 407 0.15 63.54 6.80
N GLY A 408 -0.92 63.16 6.12
CA GLY A 408 -1.91 62.21 6.66
C GLY A 408 -1.34 60.80 6.82
N VAL A 409 -1.90 60.02 7.74
CA VAL A 409 -1.54 58.61 7.92
C VAL A 409 -2.14 57.79 6.78
N ASN A 410 -1.30 57.07 6.04
CA ASN A 410 -1.72 56.10 5.02
C ASN A 410 -1.19 54.70 5.41
N LEU A 411 -2.03 53.87 6.04
CA LEU A 411 -1.63 52.53 6.49
C LEU A 411 -1.86 51.51 5.37
N GLN A 412 -0.81 50.78 5.03
CA GLN A 412 -0.92 49.56 4.23
C GLN A 412 -1.09 48.39 5.19
N LEU A 413 -2.22 47.68 5.12
CA LEU A 413 -2.47 46.49 5.95
C LEU A 413 -1.94 45.25 5.22
N PRO A 414 -1.39 44.26 5.96
CA PRO A 414 -1.01 42.99 5.35
C PRO A 414 -2.23 42.27 4.79
N GLU A 415 -2.04 41.57 3.68
CA GLU A 415 -3.01 40.64 3.14
C GLU A 415 -3.11 39.40 4.06
N GLY A 416 -4.33 38.88 4.25
CA GLY A 416 -4.54 37.67 5.07
C GLY A 416 -3.97 36.43 4.40
N VAL A 417 -3.73 35.37 5.19
CA VAL A 417 -3.36 34.05 4.67
C VAL A 417 -4.62 33.23 4.48
N GLU A 418 -4.85 32.71 3.27
CA GLU A 418 -5.96 31.78 3.03
C GLU A 418 -5.75 30.49 3.84
N PRO A 419 -6.79 29.97 4.50
CA PRO A 419 -6.70 28.69 5.19
C PRO A 419 -6.37 27.58 4.20
N LEU A 420 -5.60 26.58 4.65
CA LEU A 420 -5.40 25.38 3.85
C LEU A 420 -6.76 24.72 3.58
N PRO A 421 -6.99 24.20 2.35
CA PRO A 421 -8.22 23.50 2.05
C PRO A 421 -8.41 22.33 3.01
N GLU A 422 -9.61 22.20 3.58
CA GLU A 422 -9.97 21.02 4.35
C GLU A 422 -9.84 19.79 3.45
N VAL A 423 -8.97 18.85 3.86
CA VAL A 423 -8.91 17.55 3.21
C VAL A 423 -10.08 16.75 3.76
N GLU A 424 -11.22 16.77 3.07
CA GLU A 424 -12.26 15.77 3.31
C GLU A 424 -11.63 14.40 3.06
N MET A 425 -11.32 13.66 4.13
CA MET A 425 -10.90 12.26 4.05
C MET A 425 -12.11 11.40 3.65
N VAL A 426 -12.59 11.57 2.42
CA VAL A 426 -13.49 10.60 1.80
C VAL A 426 -12.61 9.41 1.44
N PHE A 427 -12.40 8.51 2.40
CA PHE A 427 -11.95 7.17 2.05
C PHE A 427 -13.05 6.59 1.15
N PRO A 428 -12.74 6.20 -0.10
CA PRO A 428 -13.67 5.38 -0.85
C PRO A 428 -13.74 4.04 -0.12
N ALA A 429 -14.57 3.96 0.91
CA ALA A 429 -15.03 2.69 1.43
C ALA A 429 -15.76 2.04 0.27
N HIS A 430 -15.11 1.09 -0.41
CA HIS A 430 -15.81 0.32 -1.43
C HIS A 430 -17.05 -0.30 -0.76
N PRO A 431 -18.26 0.00 -1.24
CA PRO A 431 -19.52 -0.35 -0.58
C PRO A 431 -19.79 -1.87 -0.54
N TYR A 432 -18.90 -2.70 -1.09
CA TYR A 432 -19.01 -4.15 -1.01
C TYR A 432 -18.65 -4.75 0.36
N CYS A 433 -18.07 -3.98 1.29
CA CYS A 433 -17.77 -4.45 2.64
C CYS A 433 -18.79 -4.04 3.73
N PRO A 434 -19.52 -2.90 3.62
CA PRO A 434 -20.53 -2.51 4.60
C PRO A 434 -21.91 -3.16 4.45
N GLU A 435 -22.36 -3.57 3.26
CA GLU A 435 -23.76 -4.05 3.09
C GLU A 435 -24.05 -5.43 3.70
N LEU A 436 -23.02 -6.16 4.15
CA LEU A 436 -23.19 -7.36 5.00
C LEU A 436 -22.88 -7.09 6.48
N ALA A 437 -22.52 -5.85 6.86
CA ALA A 437 -22.09 -5.49 8.20
C ALA A 437 -23.25 -5.24 9.20
N GLN A 438 -24.51 -5.52 8.83
CA GLN A 438 -25.66 -5.44 9.75
C GLN A 438 -26.30 -6.79 10.07
N GLN A 439 -25.67 -7.91 9.71
CA GLN A 439 -26.08 -9.20 10.23
C GLN A 439 -25.02 -9.70 11.22
N ASP A 440 -25.18 -9.30 12.48
CA ASP A 440 -24.60 -10.00 13.63
C ASP A 440 -25.07 -11.46 13.60
N VAL A 441 -24.35 -12.31 12.88
CA VAL A 441 -24.49 -13.76 13.02
C VAL A 441 -23.38 -14.21 13.97
N SER A 442 -23.71 -14.15 15.26
CA SER A 442 -22.92 -14.77 16.32
C SER A 442 -22.48 -16.18 15.93
N PRO A 443 -21.25 -16.61 16.29
CA PRO A 443 -20.78 -17.98 16.08
C PRO A 443 -21.45 -18.91 17.10
N VAL A 444 -22.73 -19.20 16.89
CA VAL A 444 -23.46 -20.23 17.65
C VAL A 444 -23.91 -21.29 16.67
N ILE A 445 -23.23 -22.44 16.73
CA ILE A 445 -23.71 -23.68 16.13
C ILE A 445 -25.04 -24.00 16.82
N LYS A 446 -26.16 -23.76 16.15
CA LYS A 446 -27.46 -24.21 16.65
C LYS A 446 -27.60 -25.71 16.38
N PRO A 447 -27.94 -26.53 17.39
CA PRO A 447 -28.24 -27.94 17.15
C PRO A 447 -29.51 -28.06 16.29
N ALA A 448 -29.51 -29.04 15.39
CA ALA A 448 -30.66 -29.35 14.55
C ALA A 448 -31.87 -29.71 15.42
N LYS A 449 -33.02 -29.08 15.16
CA LYS A 449 -34.29 -29.48 15.78
C LYS A 449 -34.79 -30.77 15.14
N GLU A 450 -35.30 -31.64 16.02
CA GLU A 450 -35.90 -32.96 15.77
C GLU A 450 -36.99 -32.98 14.70
#